data_AF-A0A7H4N8T7-F1
#
_entry.id   AF-A0A7H4N8T7-F1
#
_cell.length_a   1.000
_cell.length_b   1.000
_cell.length_c   1.000
_cell.angle_alpha   90.00
_cell.angle_beta   90.00
_cell.angle_gamma   90.00
#
_symmetry.space_group_name_H-M   'P 1'
#
loop_
_entity.id
_entity.type
_entity.pdbx_description
1 polymer ?
#
loop_
_entity_poly.entity_id
_entity_poly.type
_entity_poly.pdbx_seq_one_letter_code
_entity_poly.pdbx_strand_id
1 'polypeptide(L)'
;MGVEPKKLHQHLHKLGPQQASAFLKQHRNLIRQLSDVGVLLGSEYRPVISDHEDALISKEQTYGRYQKPADYLQSFNEFITNNLNQSAALSVVVNRPRDLTREQLKEIRLLLDEAGYSEASLRSAVRTEKNQDIAATIIGIFVRLP
;
A
#
# COMPACT_ATOMS: atom_id res chain seq x y z
N MET A 1 -11.27 -53.38 21.10
CA MET A 1 -11.60 -52.10 21.77
C MET A 1 -11.13 -50.97 20.86
N GLY A 2 -12.02 -50.05 20.50
CA GLY A 2 -11.68 -48.93 19.60
C GLY A 2 -11.05 -47.78 20.39
N VAL A 3 -10.01 -47.16 19.83
CA VAL A 3 -9.43 -45.91 20.35
C VAL A 3 -10.19 -44.75 19.70
N GLU A 4 -10.57 -43.75 20.50
CA GLU A 4 -11.24 -42.55 19.97
C GLU A 4 -10.34 -41.82 18.97
N PRO A 5 -10.83 -41.39 17.79
CA PRO A 5 -10.00 -40.77 16.74
C PRO A 5 -9.16 -39.58 17.23
N LYS A 6 -9.73 -38.73 18.10
CA LYS A 6 -9.03 -37.57 18.68
C LYS A 6 -7.87 -37.96 19.59
N LYS A 7 -7.87 -39.15 20.18
CA LYS A 7 -6.84 -39.66 21.11
C LYS A 7 -5.86 -40.63 20.44
N LEU A 8 -6.07 -40.94 19.17
CA LEU A 8 -5.26 -41.91 18.42
C LEU A 8 -3.77 -41.53 18.42
N HIS A 9 -3.43 -40.26 18.18
CA HIS A 9 -2.04 -39.80 18.19
C HIS A 9 -1.36 -40.06 19.54
N GLN A 10 -2.04 -39.77 20.65
CA GLN A 10 -1.53 -40.03 22.01
C GLN A 10 -1.36 -41.52 22.28
N HIS A 11 -2.28 -42.35 21.79
CA HIS A 11 -2.21 -43.79 21.93
C HIS A 11 -1.01 -44.38 21.17
N LEU A 12 -0.80 -43.97 19.91
CA LEU A 12 0.34 -44.39 19.10
C LEU A 12 1.68 -43.95 19.73
N HIS A 13 1.75 -42.74 20.27
CA HIS A 13 2.94 -42.28 21.00
C HIS A 13 3.25 -43.13 22.23
N LYS A 14 2.24 -43.54 23.00
CA LYS A 14 2.41 -44.39 24.19
C LYS A 14 2.88 -45.81 23.86
N LEU A 15 2.49 -46.36 22.71
CA LEU A 15 2.90 -47.69 22.26
C LEU A 15 4.39 -47.74 21.84
N GLY A 16 4.97 -46.60 21.48
CA GLY A 16 6.31 -46.56 20.90
C GLY A 16 6.36 -47.12 19.46
N PRO A 17 7.48 -46.93 18.74
CA PRO A 17 7.54 -47.07 17.29
C PRO A 17 7.24 -48.49 16.78
N GLN A 18 7.73 -49.53 17.46
CA GLN A 18 7.55 -50.92 17.02
C GLN A 18 6.09 -51.40 17.18
N GLN A 19 5.48 -51.13 18.33
CA GLN A 19 4.11 -51.55 18.62
C GLN A 19 3.09 -50.68 17.88
N ALA A 20 3.38 -49.38 17.68
CA ALA A 20 2.61 -48.52 16.80
C ALA A 20 2.61 -49.05 15.35
N SER A 21 3.76 -49.51 14.83
CA SER A 21 3.84 -50.13 13.51
C SER A 21 2.96 -51.38 13.40
N ALA A 22 3.00 -52.26 14.42
CA ALA A 22 2.14 -53.45 14.48
C ALA A 22 0.65 -53.08 14.52
N PHE A 23 0.29 -52.10 15.34
CA PHE A 23 -1.08 -51.57 15.43
C PHE A 23 -1.58 -51.04 14.08
N LEU A 24 -0.79 -50.20 13.39
CA LEU A 24 -1.15 -49.66 12.07
C LEU A 24 -1.30 -50.76 11.00
N LYS A 25 -0.47 -51.80 11.04
CA LYS A 25 -0.58 -52.96 10.14
C LYS A 25 -1.86 -53.77 10.35
N GLN A 26 -2.33 -53.86 11.60
CA GLN A 26 -3.60 -54.52 11.93
C GLN A 26 -4.82 -53.66 11.53
N HIS A 27 -4.68 -52.33 11.54
CA HIS A 27 -5.74 -51.40 11.21
C HIS A 27 -5.58 -50.77 9.81
N ARG A 28 -5.48 -51.59 8.75
CA ARG A 28 -5.21 -51.09 7.38
C ARG A 28 -6.22 -50.08 6.84
N ASN A 29 -7.48 -50.16 7.26
CA ASN A 29 -8.51 -49.20 6.87
C ASN A 29 -8.23 -47.78 7.38
N LEU A 30 -7.59 -47.65 8.55
CA LEU A 30 -7.20 -46.36 9.14
C LEU A 30 -6.18 -45.65 8.25
N ILE A 31 -5.20 -46.39 7.71
CA ILE A 31 -4.19 -45.81 6.81
C ILE A 31 -4.86 -45.24 5.55
N ARG A 32 -5.81 -45.97 4.97
CA ARG A 32 -6.57 -45.47 3.81
C ARG A 32 -7.36 -44.21 4.15
N GLN A 33 -8.06 -44.19 5.30
CA GLN A 33 -8.81 -43.02 5.74
C GLN A 33 -7.92 -41.79 5.98
N LEU A 34 -6.71 -41.99 6.54
CA LEU A 34 -5.75 -40.90 6.72
C LEU A 34 -5.21 -40.37 5.39
N SER A 35 -4.96 -41.26 4.41
CA SER A 35 -4.57 -40.85 3.05
C SER A 35 -5.67 -40.02 2.36
N ASP A 36 -6.94 -40.40 2.53
CA ASP A 36 -8.07 -39.68 1.94
C ASP A 36 -8.22 -38.27 2.55
N VAL A 37 -8.03 -38.14 3.88
CA VAL A 37 -8.03 -36.83 4.56
C VAL A 37 -6.79 -35.99 4.19
N GLY A 38 -5.64 -36.62 3.93
CA GLY A 38 -4.44 -35.93 3.49
C GLY A 38 -4.62 -35.13 2.21
N VAL A 39 -5.56 -35.53 1.34
CA VAL A 39 -5.92 -34.76 0.13
C VAL A 39 -6.59 -33.42 0.47
N LEU A 40 -7.25 -33.31 1.62
CA LEU A 40 -7.99 -32.11 2.05
C LEU A 40 -7.12 -31.10 2.81
N LEU A 41 -5.95 -31.50 3.30
CA LEU A 41 -5.08 -30.66 4.14
C LEU A 41 -4.20 -29.69 3.36
N GLY A 42 -4.29 -29.71 2.03
CA GLY A 42 -3.39 -28.96 1.17
C GLY A 42 -1.99 -29.58 1.12
N SER A 43 -1.34 -29.50 -0.04
CA SER A 43 0.09 -29.81 -0.19
C SER A 43 0.71 -28.85 -1.20
N GLU A 44 2.04 -28.84 -1.31
CA GLU A 44 2.72 -28.04 -2.36
C GLU A 44 2.17 -28.34 -3.76
N TYR A 45 1.78 -29.59 -4.01
CA TYR A 45 1.21 -30.03 -5.29
C TYR A 45 -0.32 -29.97 -5.35
N ARG A 46 -0.99 -29.62 -4.24
CA ARG A 46 -2.46 -29.46 -4.13
C ARG A 46 -2.78 -28.38 -3.09
N PRO A 47 -2.47 -27.11 -3.34
CA PRO A 47 -2.73 -26.06 -2.36
C PRO A 47 -4.24 -25.91 -2.12
N VAL A 48 -4.64 -25.61 -0.88
CA VAL A 48 -6.01 -25.20 -0.59
C VAL A 48 -6.19 -23.80 -1.16
N ILE A 49 -7.09 -23.65 -2.13
CA ILE A 49 -7.42 -22.36 -2.73
C ILE A 49 -8.63 -21.80 -1.98
N SER A 50 -8.52 -20.54 -1.55
CA SER A 50 -9.62 -19.80 -0.95
C SER A 50 -10.56 -19.29 -2.05
N ASP A 51 -11.85 -19.61 -1.94
CA ASP A 51 -12.91 -19.04 -2.81
C ASP A 51 -13.51 -17.74 -2.24
N HIS A 52 -12.93 -17.17 -1.19
CA HIS A 52 -13.38 -15.90 -0.63
C HIS A 52 -13.20 -14.76 -1.63
N GLU A 53 -14.24 -13.95 -1.81
CA GLU A 53 -14.15 -12.73 -2.61
C GLU A 53 -13.20 -11.72 -1.96
N ASP A 54 -12.37 -11.09 -2.78
CA ASP A 54 -11.48 -10.02 -2.33
C ASP A 54 -12.28 -8.80 -1.86
N ALA A 55 -11.86 -8.22 -0.74
CA ALA A 55 -12.42 -6.99 -0.21
C ALA A 55 -11.37 -5.88 -0.17
N LEU A 56 -11.73 -4.68 -0.64
CA LEU A 56 -10.91 -3.49 -0.46
C LEU A 56 -10.96 -3.05 1.01
N ILE A 57 -9.88 -3.27 1.75
CA ILE A 57 -9.79 -2.96 3.19
C ILE A 57 -9.52 -1.47 3.43
N SER A 58 -8.64 -0.85 2.63
CA SER A 58 -8.33 0.57 2.75
C SER A 58 -7.76 1.16 1.45
N LYS A 59 -7.83 2.49 1.33
CA LYS A 59 -7.13 3.26 0.31
C LYS A 59 -6.45 4.45 0.99
N GLU A 60 -5.13 4.43 1.06
CA GLU A 60 -4.34 5.52 1.59
C GLU A 60 -3.67 6.29 0.45
N GLN A 61 -3.84 7.61 0.43
CA GLN A 61 -3.16 8.49 -0.51
C GLN A 61 -1.97 9.12 0.20
N THR A 62 -0.76 8.87 -0.31
CA THR A 62 0.46 9.51 0.17
C THR A 62 0.93 10.57 -0.82
N TYR A 63 1.74 11.51 -0.31
CA TYR A 63 2.30 12.63 -1.05
C TYR A 63 3.83 12.57 -0.97
N GLY A 64 4.40 11.48 -1.49
CA GLY A 64 5.82 11.18 -1.37
C GLY A 64 6.20 10.85 0.08
N ARG A 65 7.05 11.67 0.70
CA ARG A 65 7.46 11.52 2.10
C ARG A 65 6.40 11.93 3.13
N TYR A 66 5.30 12.56 2.69
CA TYR A 66 4.25 13.06 3.57
C TYR A 66 3.02 12.14 3.52
N GLN A 67 2.54 11.73 4.70
CA GLN A 67 1.30 10.96 4.84
C GLN A 67 0.07 11.86 4.89
N LYS A 68 0.20 13.07 5.43
CA LYS A 68 -0.91 14.02 5.54
C LYS A 68 -0.84 15.08 4.45
N PRO A 69 -1.97 15.41 3.79
CA PRO A 69 -2.00 16.46 2.79
C PRO A 69 -1.70 17.84 3.39
N ALA A 70 -2.12 18.14 4.63
CA ALA A 70 -1.74 19.38 5.32
C ALA A 70 -0.21 19.57 5.40
N ASP A 71 0.53 18.55 5.87
CA ASP A 71 1.98 18.62 6.03
C ASP A 71 2.68 18.82 4.67
N TYR A 72 2.18 18.16 3.63
CA TYR A 72 2.67 18.33 2.26
C TYR A 72 2.43 19.75 1.73
N LEU A 73 1.23 20.30 1.92
CA LEU A 73 0.88 21.65 1.50
C LEU A 73 1.66 22.73 2.27
N GLN A 74 1.86 22.53 3.57
CA GLN A 74 2.69 23.42 4.38
C GLN A 74 4.13 23.41 3.88
N SER A 75 4.72 22.23 3.68
CA SER A 75 6.09 22.12 3.17
C SER A 75 6.23 22.72 1.77
N PHE A 76 5.23 22.56 0.91
CA PHE A 76 5.19 23.25 -0.38
C PHE A 76 5.24 24.77 -0.21
N ASN A 77 4.46 25.33 0.70
CA ASN A 77 4.45 26.78 0.93
C ASN A 77 5.82 27.28 1.44
N GLU A 78 6.44 26.56 2.38
CA GLU A 78 7.80 26.83 2.86
C GLU A 78 8.83 26.74 1.73
N PHE A 79 8.68 25.76 0.84
CA PHE A 79 9.56 25.64 -0.32
C PHE A 79 9.44 26.84 -1.25
N ILE A 80 8.21 27.28 -1.57
CA ILE A 80 7.99 28.46 -2.41
C ILE A 80 8.60 29.70 -1.76
N THR A 81 8.31 29.97 -0.49
CA THR A 81 8.81 31.17 0.20
C THR A 81 10.33 31.23 0.28
N ASN A 82 10.98 30.09 0.54
CA ASN A 82 12.45 30.00 0.60
C ASN A 82 13.12 30.15 -0.78
N ASN A 83 12.46 29.72 -1.86
CA ASN A 83 13.01 29.75 -3.21
C ASN A 83 12.59 30.99 -4.04
N LEU A 84 11.72 31.85 -3.49
CA LEU A 84 11.27 33.10 -4.13
C LEU A 84 12.42 34.02 -4.56
N ASN A 85 13.48 34.11 -3.75
CA ASN A 85 14.63 34.95 -4.05
C ASN A 85 15.66 34.28 -4.97
N GLN A 86 15.58 32.95 -5.11
CA GLN A 86 16.54 32.14 -5.87
C GLN A 86 16.07 31.88 -7.31
N SER A 87 14.76 31.94 -7.55
CA SER A 87 14.19 31.76 -8.88
C SER A 87 13.41 33.00 -9.32
N ALA A 88 13.93 33.66 -10.35
CA ALA A 88 13.22 34.76 -11.02
C ALA A 88 11.85 34.29 -11.55
N ALA A 89 11.74 33.04 -12.00
CA ALA A 89 10.49 32.46 -12.49
C ALA A 89 9.45 32.30 -11.37
N LEU A 90 9.82 31.82 -10.18
CA LEU A 90 8.91 31.76 -9.01
C LEU A 90 8.48 33.14 -8.53
N SER A 91 9.37 34.14 -8.61
CA SER A 91 9.04 35.53 -8.26
C SER A 91 8.01 36.14 -9.22
N VAL A 92 8.11 35.86 -10.53
CA VAL A 92 7.12 36.32 -11.53
C VAL A 92 5.76 35.66 -11.32
N VAL A 93 5.73 34.39 -10.90
CA VAL A 93 4.48 33.70 -10.53
C VAL A 93 3.74 34.41 -9.41
N VAL A 94 4.44 34.77 -8.34
CA VAL A 94 3.78 35.37 -7.17
C VAL A 94 3.42 36.83 -7.42
N ASN A 95 4.30 37.58 -8.08
CA ASN A 95 4.16 39.04 -8.21
C ASN A 95 3.45 39.48 -9.49
N ARG A 96 3.63 38.78 -10.61
CA ARG A 96 3.07 39.13 -11.93
C ARG A 96 2.65 37.88 -12.72
N PRO A 97 1.65 37.13 -12.24
CA PRO A 97 1.28 35.85 -12.85
C PRO A 97 0.71 35.97 -14.27
N ARG A 98 0.54 37.19 -14.81
CA ARG A 98 0.11 37.45 -16.21
C ARG A 98 1.29 37.53 -17.19
N ASP A 99 2.51 37.70 -16.69
CA ASP A 99 3.71 37.93 -17.51
C ASP A 99 4.56 36.66 -17.66
N LEU A 100 4.01 35.49 -17.32
CA LEU A 100 4.72 34.21 -17.40
C LEU A 100 4.87 33.75 -18.85
N THR A 101 6.12 33.54 -19.26
CA THR A 101 6.45 32.90 -20.53
C THR A 101 6.31 31.38 -20.45
N ARG A 102 6.18 30.70 -21.60
CA ARG A 102 6.15 29.23 -21.66
C ARG A 102 7.42 28.60 -21.10
N GLU A 103 8.56 29.22 -21.35
CA GLU A 103 9.86 28.78 -20.87
C GLU A 103 9.92 28.83 -19.33
N GLN A 104 9.48 29.94 -18.72
CA GLN A 104 9.41 30.08 -17.27
C GLN A 104 8.46 29.05 -16.64
N LEU A 105 7.29 28.80 -17.24
CA LEU A 105 6.35 27.79 -16.77
C LEU A 105 6.96 26.39 -16.78
N LYS A 106 7.76 26.06 -17.80
CA LYS A 106 8.46 24.77 -17.90
C LYS A 106 9.56 24.66 -16.83
N GLU A 107 10.31 25.73 -16.60
CA GLU A 107 11.35 25.78 -15.57
C GLU A 107 10.77 25.61 -14.16
N ILE A 108 9.66 26.29 -13.86
CA ILE A 108 8.94 26.15 -12.60
C ILE A 108 8.46 24.71 -12.42
N ARG A 109 7.86 24.12 -13.44
CA ARG A 109 7.38 22.74 -13.37
C ARG A 109 8.51 21.76 -13.09
N LEU A 110 9.65 21.91 -13.77
CA LEU A 110 10.82 21.07 -13.54
C LEU A 110 11.34 21.21 -12.10
N LEU A 111 11.48 22.44 -11.62
CA LEU A 111 11.94 22.73 -10.25
C LEU A 111 11.00 22.14 -9.20
N LEU A 112 9.67 22.24 -9.42
CA LEU A 112 8.68 21.65 -8.52
C LEU A 112 8.73 20.11 -8.55
N ASP A 113 8.82 19.52 -9.73
CA ASP A 113 8.91 18.06 -9.88
C ASP A 113 10.19 17.51 -9.23
N GLU A 114 11.35 18.18 -9.39
CA GLU A 114 12.62 17.81 -8.74
C GLU A 114 12.53 17.89 -7.21
N ALA A 115 11.80 18.85 -6.67
CA ALA A 115 11.57 19.00 -5.24
C ALA A 115 10.47 18.07 -4.68
N GLY A 116 9.82 17.26 -5.54
CA GLY A 116 8.78 16.31 -5.16
C GLY A 116 7.37 16.91 -5.10
N TYR A 117 7.16 18.08 -5.69
CA TYR A 117 5.90 18.80 -5.71
C TYR A 117 5.16 18.69 -7.06
N SER A 118 4.74 17.47 -7.41
CA SER A 118 4.01 17.27 -8.67
C SER A 118 2.64 17.96 -8.68
N GLU A 119 2.22 18.42 -9.85
CA GLU A 119 0.89 19.03 -10.04
C GLU A 119 -0.24 18.10 -9.56
N ALA A 120 -0.16 16.81 -9.88
CA ALA A 120 -1.18 15.83 -9.50
C ALA A 120 -1.28 15.68 -7.97
N SER A 121 -0.13 15.62 -7.29
CA SER A 121 -0.04 15.55 -5.84
C SER A 121 -0.57 16.83 -5.19
N LEU A 122 -0.23 18.01 -5.71
CA LEU A 122 -0.73 19.30 -5.20
C LEU A 122 -2.24 19.44 -5.38
N ARG A 123 -2.78 19.12 -6.57
CA ARG A 123 -4.23 19.14 -6.83
C ARG A 123 -4.97 18.15 -5.93
N SER A 124 -4.43 16.96 -5.73
CA SER A 124 -5.00 15.97 -4.81
C SER A 124 -4.96 16.47 -3.37
N ALA A 125 -3.84 17.00 -2.90
CA ALA A 125 -3.70 17.49 -1.53
C ALA A 125 -4.62 18.67 -1.24
N VAL A 126 -4.72 19.64 -2.15
CA VAL A 126 -5.66 20.78 -2.05
C VAL A 126 -7.12 20.32 -2.05
N ARG A 127 -7.47 19.30 -2.83
CA ARG A 127 -8.84 18.76 -2.85
C ARG A 127 -9.18 18.03 -1.54
N THR A 128 -8.21 17.35 -0.95
CA THR A 128 -8.39 16.61 0.30
C THR A 128 -8.40 17.53 1.51
N GLU A 129 -7.60 18.60 1.49
CA GLU A 129 -7.57 19.59 2.57
C GLU A 129 -8.65 20.67 2.43
N LYS A 130 -9.21 21.10 3.56
CA LYS A 130 -10.21 22.17 3.60
C LYS A 130 -9.60 23.58 3.72
N ASN A 131 -8.28 23.70 3.63
CA ASN A 131 -7.55 24.94 3.89
C ASN A 131 -7.50 25.85 2.64
N GLN A 132 -8.36 26.87 2.60
CA GLN A 132 -8.56 27.71 1.42
C GLN A 132 -7.37 28.61 1.07
N ASP A 133 -6.56 29.01 2.06
CA ASP A 133 -5.49 29.99 1.85
C ASP A 133 -4.33 29.42 1.03
N ILE A 134 -3.96 28.16 1.27
CA ILE A 134 -2.87 27.49 0.53
C ILE A 134 -3.33 27.09 -0.88
N ALA A 135 -4.62 26.79 -1.03
CA ALA A 135 -5.24 26.43 -2.30
C ALA A 135 -5.12 27.55 -3.33
N ALA A 136 -5.31 28.81 -2.95
CA ALA A 136 -5.29 29.94 -3.87
C ALA A 136 -3.91 30.13 -4.55
N THR A 137 -2.82 30.01 -3.80
CA THR A 137 -1.44 30.13 -4.31
C THR A 137 -1.13 29.01 -5.30
N ILE A 138 -1.48 27.76 -4.95
CA ILE A 138 -1.27 26.58 -5.80
C ILE A 138 -2.11 26.68 -7.08
N ILE A 139 -3.40 26.96 -6.94
CA ILE A 139 -4.32 27.10 -8.07
C ILE A 139 -3.86 28.24 -8.99
N GLY A 140 -3.36 29.35 -8.44
CA GLY A 140 -2.80 30.46 -9.22
C GLY A 140 -1.62 30.05 -10.11
N ILE A 141 -0.77 29.15 -9.64
CA ILE A 141 0.35 28.59 -10.41
C ILE A 141 -0.16 27.73 -11.58
N PHE A 142 -1.14 26.85 -11.34
CA PHE A 142 -1.53 25.83 -12.32
C PHE A 142 -2.70 26.21 -13.23
N VAL A 143 -3.60 27.11 -12.82
CA VAL A 143 -4.78 27.52 -13.63
C VAL A 143 -4.40 28.32 -14.87
N ARG A 144 -3.17 28.81 -14.98
CA ARG A 144 -2.68 29.52 -16.18
C ARG A 144 -1.91 28.67 -17.17
N LEU A 145 -1.73 27.38 -16.90
CA LEU A 145 -1.20 26.43 -17.88
C LEU A 145 -2.34 26.01 -18.83
N PRO A 146 -2.25 26.28 -20.15
CA PRO A 146 -3.21 25.76 -21.13
C PRO A 146 -3.09 24.25 -21.31
#